data_AF-A0A3A4U1B1-F1
#
_entry.id   AF-A0A3A4U1B1-F1
#
_cell.length_a   1.000
_cell.length_b   1.000
_cell.length_c   1.000
_cell.angle_alpha   90.00
_cell.angle_beta   90.00
_cell.angle_gamma   90.00
#
_symmetry.space_group_name_H-M   'P 1'
#
loop_
_entity.id
_entity.type
_entity.pdbx_description
1 polymer ?
#
loop_
_entity_poly.entity_id
_entity_poly.type
_entity_poly.pdbx_seq_one_letter_code
_entity_poly.pdbx_strand_id
1 'polypeptide(L)'
;MLQNARQVDLLRKTGKVWLAGVVLAAVALTAVVSGVAVAAPAKKPAGEPGTPQAALEYRLWQDQRDPYRLHFQVVNPTQKHIPLVFPTGQSFDLTVYRKGVEKWRWSEGRMFTQAVREVSLAPGGSLSYVIDLPATLARLYRADATFEAAPGRVSPARLWFWLPGKAQAPAVPDLSGLRYGLAWDPDYPRTLVFTVLNTSSQAVELTFPTGQEFDVVARRPRYAADDPAKGVVWRASDGQFYTQTLHRVTLAAGGKLVYRVAVPQLSSGAYRFEAYFKADPSGKVAATLAVANTDPLTYGLSIRNGKVLFWLYNGSGKTVNLRFTGDEAYRLALVDSKGREVWVYKGTRFYGDERLVEPIPAGMTMNYVAAAPNTQRLGLAPGTYTLKAYFLGTGTLGPHAECTLVVN
;
A
#
# COMPACT_ATOMS: atom_id res chain seq x y z
N MET A 1 28.85 -36.42 -47.81
CA MET A 1 29.29 -35.49 -46.75
C MET A 1 28.23 -35.55 -45.66
N LEU A 2 28.33 -36.51 -44.71
CA LEU A 2 28.94 -36.34 -43.37
C LEU A 2 28.26 -35.20 -42.59
N GLN A 3 27.51 -35.35 -41.50
CA GLN A 3 27.25 -36.44 -40.56
C GLN A 3 25.82 -36.25 -40.00
N ASN A 4 25.00 -37.30 -40.00
CA ASN A 4 23.81 -37.42 -39.16
C ASN A 4 23.54 -38.93 -39.00
N ALA A 5 23.23 -39.36 -37.78
CA ALA A 5 22.93 -40.73 -37.31
C ALA A 5 24.04 -41.42 -36.50
N ARG A 6 24.07 -41.16 -35.19
CA ARG A 6 24.49 -42.12 -34.14
C ARG A 6 23.74 -41.81 -32.84
N GLN A 7 22.51 -42.31 -32.75
CA GLN A 7 21.89 -42.72 -31.48
C GLN A 7 21.40 -44.15 -31.67
N VAL A 8 21.42 -44.92 -30.58
CA VAL A 8 21.06 -46.34 -30.47
C VAL A 8 22.18 -47.30 -30.90
N ASP A 9 23.19 -47.50 -30.05
CA ASP A 9 23.66 -48.85 -29.71
C ASP A 9 24.70 -48.80 -28.57
N LEU A 10 24.27 -49.05 -27.33
CA LEU A 10 25.14 -49.36 -26.19
C LEU A 10 24.26 -49.71 -25.00
N LEU A 11 23.73 -50.93 -24.96
CA LEU A 11 23.35 -51.65 -23.73
C LEU A 11 22.88 -53.08 -24.08
N ARG A 12 23.75 -53.88 -24.69
CA ARG A 12 23.64 -55.35 -24.71
C ARG A 12 25.04 -55.95 -24.77
N LYS A 13 25.53 -56.42 -23.62
CA LYS A 13 26.37 -57.62 -23.41
C LYS A 13 27.12 -57.51 -22.09
N THR A 14 26.58 -58.15 -21.06
CA THR A 14 27.30 -59.06 -20.16
C THR A 14 26.28 -59.59 -19.16
N GLY A 15 25.75 -60.78 -19.46
CA GLY A 15 25.03 -61.56 -18.47
C GLY A 15 26.02 -62.14 -17.46
N LYS A 16 25.60 -62.21 -16.19
CA LYS A 16 25.92 -63.33 -15.31
C LYS A 16 24.87 -63.41 -14.21
N VAL A 17 24.29 -64.59 -14.15
CA VAL A 17 23.27 -65.11 -13.24
C VAL A 17 23.84 -65.18 -11.82
N TRP A 18 23.06 -64.73 -10.83
CA TRP A 18 23.09 -65.27 -9.46
C TRP A 18 21.66 -65.37 -8.95
N LEU A 19 21.19 -66.62 -8.84
CA LEU A 19 19.96 -67.03 -8.17
C LEU A 19 20.37 -67.62 -6.82
N ALA A 20 19.96 -66.97 -5.73
CA ALA A 20 19.82 -67.51 -4.37
C ALA A 20 19.24 -66.34 -3.53
N GLY A 21 18.06 -66.39 -2.90
CA GLY A 21 17.30 -67.50 -2.37
C GLY A 21 17.30 -67.40 -0.85
N VAL A 22 16.49 -66.52 -0.24
CA VAL A 22 16.16 -66.56 1.20
C VAL A 22 14.75 -66.02 1.48
N VAL A 23 13.84 -66.98 1.69
CA VAL A 23 12.81 -67.08 2.76
C VAL A 23 11.89 -65.89 3.05
N LEU A 24 10.62 -66.03 2.63
CA LEU A 24 9.46 -65.38 3.25
C LEU A 24 9.19 -66.01 4.62
N ALA A 25 9.24 -65.22 5.68
CA ALA A 25 8.69 -65.59 6.98
C ALA A 25 7.22 -65.15 7.06
N ALA A 26 6.31 -66.12 6.96
CA ALA A 26 4.90 -65.95 7.31
C ALA A 26 4.76 -66.03 8.83
N VAL A 27 4.45 -64.92 9.49
CA VAL A 27 4.07 -64.91 10.90
C VAL A 27 2.55 -65.10 10.99
N ALA A 28 2.15 -66.28 11.47
CA ALA A 28 0.79 -66.56 11.90
C ALA A 28 0.56 -65.88 13.26
N LEU A 29 -0.35 -64.90 13.31
CA LEU A 29 -0.82 -64.30 14.56
C LEU A 29 -2.03 -65.09 15.05
N THR A 30 -1.85 -65.87 16.12
CA THR A 30 -2.94 -66.51 16.86
C THR A 30 -3.68 -65.47 17.69
N ALA A 31 -5.00 -65.43 17.54
CA ALA A 31 -5.90 -64.62 18.36
C ALA A 31 -6.04 -65.25 19.76
N VAL A 32 -5.61 -64.53 20.79
CA VAL A 32 -5.99 -64.80 22.18
C VAL A 32 -7.11 -63.83 22.53
N VAL A 33 -8.34 -64.34 22.61
CA VAL A 33 -9.49 -63.62 23.16
C VAL A 33 -9.37 -63.68 24.68
N SER A 34 -9.02 -62.56 25.31
CA SER A 34 -9.16 -62.37 26.76
C SER A 34 -10.06 -61.16 26.97
N GLY A 35 -11.25 -61.42 27.50
CA GLY A 35 -12.26 -60.41 27.80
C GLY A 35 -11.76 -59.45 28.87
N VAL A 36 -11.52 -58.20 28.46
CA VAL A 36 -11.40 -57.06 29.38
C VAL A 36 -12.77 -56.39 29.41
N ALA A 37 -13.40 -56.39 30.57
CA ALA A 37 -14.62 -55.64 30.82
C ALA A 37 -14.37 -54.15 30.52
N VAL A 38 -15.09 -53.62 29.53
CA VAL A 38 -15.08 -52.19 29.20
C VAL A 38 -15.81 -51.46 30.33
N ALA A 39 -15.05 -50.89 31.27
CA ALA A 39 -15.57 -49.89 32.18
C ALA A 39 -16.02 -48.67 31.35
N ALA A 40 -17.28 -48.27 31.54
CA ALA A 40 -17.82 -47.06 30.92
C ALA A 40 -16.93 -45.85 31.24
N PRO A 41 -16.69 -44.93 30.28
CA PRO A 41 -15.86 -43.78 30.54
C PRO A 41 -16.51 -42.90 31.61
N ALA A 42 -15.80 -42.73 32.72
CA ALA A 42 -16.17 -41.80 33.78
C ALA A 42 -16.34 -40.40 33.17
N LYS A 43 -17.52 -39.82 33.38
CA LYS A 43 -17.89 -38.48 32.94
C LYS A 43 -16.92 -37.47 33.58
N LYS A 44 -15.97 -36.98 32.77
CA LYS A 44 -15.00 -35.95 33.15
C LYS A 44 -15.77 -34.73 33.70
N PRO A 45 -15.41 -34.18 34.88
CA PRO A 45 -16.08 -33.00 35.40
C PRO A 45 -15.96 -31.86 34.39
N ALA A 46 -17.05 -31.11 34.21
CA ALA A 46 -17.13 -29.98 33.30
C ALA A 46 -16.09 -28.92 33.74
N GLY A 47 -14.93 -28.96 33.09
CA GLY A 47 -13.90 -27.94 33.24
C GLY A 47 -14.43 -26.60 32.76
N GLU A 48 -13.90 -25.53 33.36
CA GLU A 48 -14.17 -24.14 33.00
C GLU A 48 -14.25 -23.95 31.48
N PRO A 49 -15.17 -23.09 30.98
CA PRO A 49 -15.30 -22.85 29.54
C PRO A 49 -13.97 -22.32 29.01
N GLY A 50 -13.24 -23.20 28.30
CA GLY A 50 -12.01 -22.85 27.62
C GLY A 50 -12.23 -21.69 26.67
N THR A 51 -11.20 -20.88 26.44
CA THR A 51 -11.29 -19.75 25.51
C THR A 51 -11.73 -20.25 24.12
N PRO A 52 -12.49 -19.46 23.34
CA PRO A 52 -12.95 -19.86 22.00
C PRO A 52 -11.83 -20.40 21.08
N GLN A 53 -10.61 -19.91 21.27
CA GLN A 53 -9.39 -20.33 20.56
C GLN A 53 -8.96 -21.76 20.85
N ALA A 54 -9.18 -22.25 22.07
CA ALA A 54 -8.77 -23.60 22.47
C ALA A 54 -9.52 -24.69 21.68
N ALA A 55 -10.65 -24.34 21.05
CA ALA A 55 -11.44 -25.24 20.22
C ALA A 55 -11.03 -25.21 18.72
N LEU A 56 -10.10 -24.34 18.32
CA LEU A 56 -9.65 -24.21 16.93
C LEU A 56 -8.52 -25.19 16.63
N GLU A 57 -8.47 -25.66 15.38
CA GLU A 57 -7.35 -26.42 14.83
C GLU A 57 -6.48 -25.48 13.98
N TYR A 58 -5.16 -25.66 14.05
CA TYR A 58 -4.19 -24.80 13.38
C TYR A 58 -3.24 -25.63 12.53
N ARG A 59 -3.06 -25.22 11.28
CA ARG A 59 -2.20 -25.92 10.32
C ARG A 59 -1.22 -24.94 9.72
N LEU A 60 0.04 -25.33 9.66
CA LEU A 60 1.11 -24.59 9.00
C LEU A 60 1.86 -25.55 8.08
N TRP A 61 1.90 -25.27 6.79
CA TRP A 61 2.62 -26.11 5.83
C TRP A 61 3.34 -25.26 4.78
N GLN A 62 4.36 -25.85 4.16
CA GLN A 62 5.10 -25.27 3.05
C GLN A 62 4.37 -25.62 1.74
N ASP A 63 4.28 -24.67 0.82
CA ASP A 63 3.72 -24.91 -0.50
C ASP A 63 4.62 -25.89 -1.28
N GLN A 64 4.00 -26.87 -1.94
CA GLN A 64 4.72 -27.90 -2.67
C GLN A 64 5.33 -27.40 -3.99
N ARG A 65 4.78 -26.32 -4.56
CA ARG A 65 5.21 -25.74 -5.83
C ARG A 65 6.18 -24.58 -5.63
N ASP A 66 6.07 -23.88 -4.52
CA ASP A 66 6.96 -22.77 -4.16
C ASP A 66 7.49 -22.92 -2.73
N PRO A 67 8.74 -23.36 -2.54
CA PRO A 67 9.29 -23.56 -1.21
C PRO A 67 9.39 -22.24 -0.40
N TYR A 68 9.32 -21.08 -1.05
CA TYR A 68 9.32 -19.78 -0.38
C TYR A 68 7.92 -19.33 0.05
N ARG A 69 6.91 -20.19 -0.06
CA ARG A 69 5.55 -19.87 0.37
C ARG A 69 5.11 -20.82 1.48
N LEU A 70 4.60 -20.25 2.57
CA LEU A 70 3.94 -20.99 3.64
C LEU A 70 2.45 -20.67 3.64
N HIS A 71 1.67 -21.63 4.13
CA HIS A 71 0.24 -21.50 4.33
C HIS A 71 -0.07 -21.71 5.80
N PHE A 72 -0.78 -20.75 6.40
CA PHE A 72 -1.30 -20.86 7.76
C PHE A 72 -2.82 -20.90 7.71
N GLN A 73 -3.43 -21.93 8.28
CA GLN A 73 -4.87 -22.11 8.32
C GLN A 73 -5.36 -22.28 9.74
N VAL A 74 -6.48 -21.62 10.04
CA VAL A 74 -7.22 -21.74 11.29
C VAL A 74 -8.58 -22.33 10.97
N VAL A 75 -8.91 -23.49 11.54
CA VAL A 75 -10.12 -24.24 11.25
C VAL A 75 -10.97 -24.31 12.50
N ASN A 76 -12.29 -24.19 12.33
CA ASN A 76 -13.25 -24.55 13.36
C ASN A 76 -13.71 -26.01 13.16
N PRO A 77 -13.13 -26.98 13.87
CA PRO A 77 -13.54 -28.39 13.76
C PRO A 77 -14.86 -28.69 14.49
N THR A 78 -15.43 -27.71 15.22
CA THR A 78 -16.63 -27.91 16.03
C THR A 78 -17.90 -27.81 15.19
N GLN A 79 -19.03 -28.21 15.78
CA GLN A 79 -20.37 -28.06 15.20
C GLN A 79 -21.04 -26.73 15.57
N LYS A 80 -20.32 -25.77 16.18
CA LYS A 80 -20.86 -24.48 16.62
C LYS A 80 -20.08 -23.34 15.99
N HIS A 81 -20.72 -22.18 15.82
CA HIS A 81 -20.00 -20.95 15.47
C HIS A 81 -19.02 -20.57 16.58
N ILE A 82 -17.81 -20.16 16.20
CA ILE A 82 -16.80 -19.64 17.13
C ILE A 82 -16.63 -18.14 16.85
N PRO A 83 -17.04 -17.26 17.78
CA PRO A 83 -16.77 -15.83 17.66
C PRO A 83 -15.29 -15.55 17.93
N LEU A 84 -14.70 -14.72 17.08
CA LEU A 84 -13.30 -14.29 17.14
C LEU A 84 -13.27 -12.77 17.16
N VAL A 85 -12.48 -12.19 18.06
CA VAL A 85 -12.30 -10.73 18.15
C VAL A 85 -10.85 -10.41 17.90
N PHE A 86 -10.56 -9.56 16.93
CA PHE A 86 -9.21 -9.08 16.62
C PHE A 86 -9.08 -7.64 17.12
N PRO A 87 -8.19 -7.36 18.10
CA PRO A 87 -8.04 -6.00 18.65
C PRO A 87 -7.47 -4.98 17.66
N THR A 88 -6.79 -5.46 16.61
CA THR A 88 -6.19 -4.63 15.55
C THR A 88 -6.46 -5.27 14.18
N GLY A 89 -6.01 -4.61 13.11
CA GLY A 89 -5.98 -5.19 11.77
C GLY A 89 -5.09 -6.43 11.63
N GLN A 90 -4.25 -6.74 12.62
CA GLN A 90 -3.43 -7.95 12.62
C GLN A 90 -4.25 -9.17 13.06
N SER A 91 -4.38 -10.16 12.18
CA SER A 91 -5.08 -11.43 12.49
C SER A 91 -4.14 -12.59 12.81
N PHE A 92 -2.91 -12.53 12.32
CA PHE A 92 -1.88 -13.52 12.57
C PHE A 92 -0.50 -12.88 12.54
N ASP A 93 0.51 -13.64 12.95
CA ASP A 93 1.92 -13.36 12.73
C ASP A 93 2.67 -14.66 12.39
N LEU A 94 3.87 -14.52 11.85
CA LEU A 94 4.78 -15.64 11.63
C LEU A 94 6.20 -15.19 11.93
N THR A 95 6.87 -15.86 12.87
CA THR A 95 8.29 -15.61 13.14
C THR A 95 9.13 -16.80 12.68
N VAL A 96 10.17 -16.52 11.92
CA VAL A 96 11.10 -17.52 11.37
C VAL A 96 12.41 -17.48 12.13
N TYR A 97 12.81 -18.64 12.65
CA TYR A 97 13.99 -18.84 13.47
C TYR A 97 15.00 -19.75 12.78
N ARG A 98 16.27 -19.50 13.06
CA ARG A 98 17.38 -20.40 12.73
C ARG A 98 18.27 -20.58 13.94
N LYS A 99 18.43 -21.82 14.39
CA LYS A 99 19.20 -22.15 15.61
C LYS A 99 18.76 -21.30 16.82
N GLY A 100 17.45 -21.11 16.98
CA GLY A 100 16.86 -20.31 18.06
C GLY A 100 16.90 -18.79 17.87
N VAL A 101 17.62 -18.28 16.87
CA VAL A 101 17.71 -16.84 16.59
C VAL A 101 16.65 -16.44 15.57
N GLU A 102 15.87 -15.41 15.87
CA GLU A 102 14.93 -14.79 14.92
C GLU A 102 15.69 -14.24 13.71
N LYS A 103 15.23 -14.62 12.51
CA LYS A 103 15.82 -14.19 11.24
C LYS A 103 14.88 -13.35 10.40
N TRP A 104 13.59 -13.48 10.64
CA TRP A 104 12.57 -12.72 9.94
C TRP A 104 11.25 -12.86 10.69
N ARG A 105 10.45 -11.80 10.71
CA ARG A 105 9.07 -11.83 11.20
C ARG A 105 8.17 -11.18 10.16
N TRP A 106 7.02 -11.81 9.90
CA TRP A 106 6.07 -11.32 8.90
C TRP A 106 5.54 -9.92 9.23
N SER A 107 5.25 -9.65 10.51
CA SER A 107 4.79 -8.34 10.98
C SER A 107 5.86 -7.25 11.02
N GLU A 108 7.15 -7.59 10.86
CA GLU A 108 8.24 -6.60 10.93
C GLU A 108 8.11 -5.55 9.81
N GLY A 109 8.10 -4.27 10.19
CA GLY A 109 7.94 -3.15 9.25
C GLY A 109 6.52 -2.96 8.72
N ARG A 110 5.54 -3.75 9.15
CA ARG A 110 4.13 -3.59 8.77
C ARG A 110 3.39 -2.74 9.80
N MET A 111 2.50 -1.87 9.31
CA MET A 111 1.55 -1.13 10.15
C MET A 111 0.18 -1.80 10.12
N PHE A 112 -0.46 -1.91 11.28
CA PHE A 112 -1.80 -2.47 11.42
C PHE A 112 -2.75 -1.40 11.96
N THR A 113 -3.96 -1.37 11.41
CA THR A 113 -5.01 -0.44 11.88
C THR A 113 -5.40 -0.76 13.31
N GLN A 114 -5.68 0.27 14.11
CA GLN A 114 -6.18 0.12 15.48
C GLN A 114 -7.72 0.03 15.47
N ALA A 115 -8.24 -0.92 14.69
CA ALA A 115 -9.67 -1.14 14.54
C ALA A 115 -10.02 -2.55 15.00
N VAL A 116 -10.92 -2.64 15.98
CA VAL A 116 -11.43 -3.92 16.48
C VAL A 116 -12.31 -4.55 15.40
N ARG A 117 -12.10 -5.85 15.15
CA ARG A 117 -12.87 -6.62 14.16
C ARG A 117 -13.39 -7.90 14.78
N GLU A 118 -14.68 -8.14 14.59
CA GLU A 118 -15.32 -9.39 14.99
C GLU A 118 -15.54 -10.29 13.78
N VAL A 119 -15.25 -11.58 13.93
CA VAL A 119 -15.41 -12.60 12.90
C VAL A 119 -16.06 -13.82 13.54
N SER A 120 -17.17 -14.29 12.96
CA SER A 120 -17.77 -15.56 13.38
C SER A 120 -17.32 -16.67 12.43
N LEU A 121 -16.57 -17.65 12.94
CA LEU A 121 -16.13 -18.79 12.16
C LEU A 121 -17.19 -19.91 12.24
N ALA A 122 -17.86 -20.18 11.12
CA ALA A 122 -18.89 -21.21 11.04
C ALA A 122 -18.34 -22.62 11.33
N PRO A 123 -19.21 -23.61 11.67
CA PRO A 123 -18.82 -25.02 11.75
C PRO A 123 -18.09 -25.49 10.48
N GLY A 124 -16.91 -26.10 10.62
CA GLY A 124 -16.06 -26.50 9.49
C GLY A 124 -15.44 -25.34 8.70
N GLY A 125 -15.75 -24.09 9.05
CA GLY A 125 -15.20 -22.90 8.42
C GLY A 125 -13.70 -22.75 8.70
N SER A 126 -13.00 -22.03 7.82
CA SER A 126 -11.58 -21.75 8.01
C SER A 126 -11.18 -20.33 7.58
N LEU A 127 -10.09 -19.85 8.19
CA LEU A 127 -9.34 -18.68 7.75
C LEU A 127 -8.00 -19.17 7.19
N SER A 128 -7.62 -18.70 6.01
CA SER A 128 -6.38 -19.10 5.34
C SER A 128 -5.51 -17.89 5.04
N TYR A 129 -4.23 -18.02 5.34
CA TYR A 129 -3.21 -16.99 5.13
C TYR A 129 -2.06 -17.56 4.32
N VAL A 130 -1.63 -16.81 3.31
CA VAL A 130 -0.47 -17.14 2.49
C VAL A 130 0.67 -16.20 2.87
N ILE A 131 1.84 -16.78 3.14
CA ILE A 131 3.02 -16.07 3.60
C ILE A 131 4.15 -16.29 2.61
N ASP A 132 4.57 -15.23 1.92
CA ASP A 132 5.77 -15.23 1.11
C ASP A 132 6.99 -14.95 2.00
N LEU A 133 7.93 -15.89 2.01
CA LEU A 133 9.20 -15.81 2.73
C LEU A 133 10.22 -15.01 1.92
N PRO A 134 11.09 -14.22 2.56
CA PRO A 134 12.14 -13.51 1.84
C PRO A 134 13.14 -14.49 1.21
N ALA A 135 13.49 -14.23 -0.05
CA ALA A 135 14.43 -15.04 -0.84
C ALA A 135 15.85 -15.10 -0.24
N THR A 136 16.17 -14.20 0.69
CA THR A 136 17.43 -14.19 1.44
C THR A 136 17.55 -15.33 2.43
N LEU A 137 16.44 -15.98 2.81
CA LEU A 137 16.44 -17.15 3.65
C LEU A 137 16.90 -18.38 2.85
N ALA A 138 17.78 -19.16 3.46
CA ALA A 138 18.39 -20.35 2.87
C ALA A 138 18.67 -21.41 3.93
N ARG A 139 18.48 -22.68 3.58
CA ARG A 139 18.65 -23.87 4.45
C ARG A 139 17.45 -24.11 5.37
N LEU A 140 17.67 -24.84 6.46
CA LEU A 140 16.65 -25.26 7.42
C LEU A 140 16.29 -24.13 8.39
N TYR A 141 14.98 -23.88 8.54
CA TYR A 141 14.39 -22.93 9.48
C TYR A 141 13.23 -23.57 10.24
N ARG A 142 12.84 -22.89 11.33
CA ARG A 142 11.60 -23.13 12.06
C ARG A 142 10.71 -21.90 11.93
N ALA A 143 9.47 -22.06 11.49
CA ALA A 143 8.44 -21.03 11.57
C ALA A 143 7.53 -21.31 12.76
N ASP A 144 7.24 -20.28 13.54
CA ASP A 144 6.19 -20.28 14.57
C ASP A 144 5.10 -19.30 14.12
N ALA A 145 3.90 -19.82 13.84
CA ALA A 145 2.72 -19.02 13.54
C ALA A 145 2.00 -18.64 14.83
N THR A 146 1.45 -17.43 14.85
CA THR A 146 0.71 -16.92 15.99
C THR A 146 -0.62 -16.35 15.53
N PHE A 147 -1.69 -16.61 16.28
CA PHE A 147 -3.03 -16.14 15.98
C PHE A 147 -3.46 -15.10 17.02
N GLU A 148 -3.88 -13.92 16.54
CA GLU A 148 -3.98 -12.70 17.37
C GLU A 148 -5.41 -12.42 17.90
N ALA A 149 -6.31 -13.41 17.85
CA ALA A 149 -7.67 -13.23 18.35
C ALA A 149 -7.72 -13.19 19.90
N ALA A 150 -8.46 -12.23 20.47
CA ALA A 150 -8.69 -12.05 21.90
C ALA A 150 -9.54 -13.18 22.52
N PRO A 151 -9.28 -13.63 23.77
CA PRO A 151 -8.62 -12.85 24.83
C PRO A 151 -7.10 -12.96 24.88
N GLY A 152 -6.45 -13.71 23.98
CA GLY A 152 -5.00 -13.83 24.04
C GLY A 152 -4.36 -14.40 22.78
N ARG A 153 -3.12 -13.98 22.58
CA ARG A 153 -2.23 -14.46 21.52
C ARG A 153 -1.89 -15.93 21.77
N VAL A 154 -2.27 -16.81 20.84
CA VAL A 154 -1.88 -18.23 20.87
C VAL A 154 -0.84 -18.49 19.79
N SER A 155 0.18 -19.31 20.07
CA SER A 155 1.21 -19.73 19.10
C SER A 155 0.98 -21.19 18.69
N PRO A 156 0.01 -21.47 17.83
CA PRO A 156 -0.57 -22.80 17.75
C PRO A 156 0.10 -23.73 16.75
N ALA A 157 0.86 -23.20 15.79
CA ALA A 157 1.43 -24.02 14.72
C ALA A 157 2.91 -23.72 14.52
N ARG A 158 3.68 -24.81 14.44
CA ARG A 158 5.13 -24.78 14.23
C ARG A 158 5.49 -25.69 13.07
N LEU A 159 6.36 -25.21 12.20
CA LEU A 159 6.83 -25.95 11.03
C LEU A 159 8.34 -25.84 10.93
N TRP A 160 9.02 -26.98 10.79
CA TRP A 160 10.39 -27.00 10.26
C TRP A 160 10.32 -27.14 8.75
N PHE A 161 11.02 -26.26 8.05
CA PHE A 161 11.01 -26.26 6.59
C PHE A 161 12.39 -25.96 6.05
N TRP A 162 12.67 -26.51 4.88
CA TRP A 162 13.92 -26.31 4.18
C TRP A 162 13.69 -25.39 3.00
N LEU A 163 14.55 -24.39 2.87
CA LEU A 163 14.61 -23.54 1.69
C LEU A 163 15.82 -23.95 0.84
N PRO A 164 15.64 -24.20 -0.46
CA PRO A 164 16.76 -24.41 -1.36
C PRO A 164 17.66 -23.20 -1.28
N GLY A 165 18.91 -23.42 -0.86
CA GLY A 165 19.83 -22.32 -0.62
C GLY A 165 20.00 -21.48 -1.87
N LYS A 166 19.78 -20.15 -1.75
CA LYS A 166 19.59 -19.22 -2.87
C LYS A 166 18.82 -19.91 -4.00
N ALA A 167 17.48 -19.94 -3.93
CA ALA A 167 16.76 -19.63 -5.16
C ALA A 167 17.48 -18.42 -5.75
N GLN A 168 18.05 -18.61 -6.94
CA GLN A 168 18.63 -17.54 -7.71
C GLN A 168 17.61 -16.42 -7.61
N ALA A 169 18.00 -15.29 -6.98
CA ALA A 169 17.10 -14.16 -6.81
C ALA A 169 16.40 -14.01 -8.16
N PRO A 170 15.05 -14.09 -8.20
CA PRO A 170 14.31 -14.26 -9.45
C PRO A 170 14.96 -13.31 -10.44
N ALA A 171 15.52 -13.89 -11.51
CA ALA A 171 16.47 -13.18 -12.37
C ALA A 171 15.90 -11.79 -12.60
N VAL A 172 16.65 -10.75 -12.20
CA VAL A 172 16.15 -9.37 -12.26
C VAL A 172 15.53 -9.24 -13.64
N PRO A 173 14.19 -9.02 -13.71
CA PRO A 173 13.50 -9.17 -14.97
C PRO A 173 14.18 -8.25 -15.96
N ASP A 174 14.43 -8.74 -17.18
CA ASP A 174 15.02 -7.91 -18.21
C ASP A 174 13.97 -6.88 -18.64
N LEU A 175 14.04 -5.70 -18.03
CA LEU A 175 13.14 -4.59 -18.31
C LEU A 175 13.63 -3.73 -19.48
N SER A 176 14.73 -4.09 -20.16
CA SER A 176 15.30 -3.30 -21.27
C SER A 176 14.35 -3.15 -22.47
N GLY A 177 13.43 -4.12 -22.63
CA GLY A 177 12.35 -4.12 -23.61
C GLY A 177 11.18 -3.18 -23.27
N LEU A 178 11.12 -2.62 -22.06
CA LEU A 178 10.03 -1.74 -21.66
C LEU A 178 10.29 -0.29 -22.05
N ARG A 179 9.22 0.43 -22.37
CA ARG A 179 9.18 1.88 -22.57
C ARG A 179 8.13 2.48 -21.67
N TYR A 180 8.44 3.65 -21.13
CA TYR A 180 7.63 4.31 -20.13
C TYR A 180 7.16 5.67 -20.67
N GLY A 181 5.91 6.01 -20.42
CA GLY A 181 5.34 7.31 -20.76
C GLY A 181 4.57 7.88 -19.58
N LEU A 182 4.67 9.18 -19.36
CA LEU A 182 3.87 9.91 -18.37
C LEU A 182 3.30 11.16 -19.04
N ALA A 183 1.98 11.30 -19.04
CA ALA A 183 1.27 12.42 -19.66
C ALA A 183 0.02 12.78 -18.86
N TRP A 184 -0.55 13.95 -19.11
CA TRP A 184 -1.92 14.26 -18.67
C TRP A 184 -2.92 13.45 -19.48
N ASP A 185 -3.96 12.96 -18.80
CA ASP A 185 -5.12 12.35 -19.46
C ASP A 185 -5.91 13.46 -20.18
N PRO A 186 -6.11 13.38 -21.51
CA PRO A 186 -6.84 14.40 -22.25
C PRO A 186 -8.33 14.43 -21.87
N ASP A 187 -8.89 13.31 -21.39
CA ASP A 187 -10.30 13.18 -21.09
C ASP A 187 -10.61 13.55 -19.63
N TYR A 188 -9.60 13.51 -18.75
CA TYR A 188 -9.76 13.74 -17.32
C TYR A 188 -8.79 14.81 -16.81
N PRO A 189 -9.25 16.06 -16.59
CA PRO A 189 -8.39 17.12 -16.10
C PRO A 189 -7.79 16.74 -14.74
N ARG A 190 -6.50 17.00 -14.58
CA ARG A 190 -5.69 16.63 -13.39
C ARG A 190 -5.50 15.13 -13.17
N THR A 191 -5.74 14.29 -14.16
CA THR A 191 -5.36 12.87 -14.09
C THR A 191 -4.07 12.66 -14.88
N LEU A 192 -3.06 12.05 -14.26
CA LEU A 192 -1.89 11.57 -14.98
C LEU A 192 -2.11 10.14 -15.47
N VAL A 193 -1.66 9.87 -16.69
CA VAL A 193 -1.59 8.54 -17.29
C VAL A 193 -0.13 8.09 -17.32
N PHE A 194 0.19 7.05 -16.56
CA PHE A 194 1.47 6.35 -16.64
C PHE A 194 1.31 5.10 -17.50
N THR A 195 2.08 5.00 -18.57
CA THR A 195 2.05 3.90 -19.53
C THR A 195 3.34 3.09 -19.46
N VAL A 196 3.20 1.76 -19.45
CA VAL A 196 4.31 0.82 -19.62
C VAL A 196 4.04 0.00 -20.88
N LEU A 197 4.92 0.10 -21.88
CA LEU A 197 4.81 -0.59 -23.16
C LEU A 197 5.96 -1.60 -23.30
N ASN A 198 5.63 -2.86 -23.59
CA ASN A 198 6.62 -3.85 -23.97
C ASN A 198 6.94 -3.74 -25.47
N THR A 199 8.12 -3.20 -25.79
CA THR A 199 8.63 -3.05 -27.16
C THR A 199 9.52 -4.21 -27.62
N SER A 200 9.75 -5.21 -26.77
CA SER A 200 10.47 -6.41 -27.16
C SER A 200 9.58 -7.37 -27.96
N SER A 201 10.20 -8.34 -28.62
CA SER A 201 9.51 -9.43 -29.33
C SER A 201 9.06 -10.56 -28.40
N GLN A 202 9.38 -10.50 -27.11
CA GLN A 202 9.08 -11.54 -26.13
C GLN A 202 8.15 -11.01 -25.04
N ALA A 203 7.41 -11.91 -24.39
CA ALA A 203 6.67 -11.55 -23.18
C ALA A 203 7.64 -11.25 -22.04
N VAL A 204 7.31 -10.26 -21.21
CA VAL A 204 8.09 -9.88 -20.03
C VAL A 204 7.29 -10.27 -18.78
N GLU A 205 7.90 -11.05 -17.89
CA GLU A 205 7.35 -11.36 -16.58
C GLU A 205 7.67 -10.25 -15.59
N LEU A 206 6.64 -9.57 -15.12
CA LEU A 206 6.73 -8.49 -14.14
C LEU A 206 6.43 -9.05 -12.76
N THR A 207 7.24 -8.70 -11.77
CA THR A 207 7.03 -9.09 -10.38
C THR A 207 6.93 -7.85 -9.50
N PHE A 208 5.80 -7.69 -8.84
CA PHE A 208 5.53 -6.60 -7.91
C PHE A 208 5.62 -7.11 -6.48
N PRO A 209 6.42 -6.49 -5.60
CA PRO A 209 6.61 -6.95 -4.22
C PRO A 209 5.35 -6.76 -3.34
N THR A 210 4.44 -5.89 -3.77
CA THR A 210 3.18 -5.56 -3.10
C THR A 210 2.11 -5.32 -4.16
N GLY A 211 0.86 -5.06 -3.77
CA GLY A 211 -0.19 -4.55 -4.65
C GLY A 211 0.06 -3.14 -5.19
N GLN A 212 1.15 -2.47 -4.79
CA GLN A 212 1.57 -1.23 -5.42
C GLN A 212 2.31 -1.54 -6.71
N GLU A 213 1.68 -1.27 -7.86
CA GLU A 213 2.30 -1.51 -9.18
C GLU A 213 3.11 -0.31 -9.69
N PHE A 214 2.72 0.90 -9.31
CA PHE A 214 3.39 2.15 -9.68
C PHE A 214 3.29 3.18 -8.57
N ASP A 215 4.06 4.26 -8.71
CA ASP A 215 3.94 5.47 -7.89
C ASP A 215 4.23 6.70 -8.74
N VAL A 216 3.71 7.85 -8.34
CA VAL A 216 4.00 9.14 -8.98
C VAL A 216 4.31 10.16 -7.90
N VAL A 217 5.42 10.86 -8.06
CA VAL A 217 5.88 11.91 -7.13
C VAL A 217 5.93 13.24 -7.87
N ALA A 218 5.29 14.26 -7.34
CA ALA A 218 5.46 15.64 -7.80
C ALA A 218 6.55 16.33 -6.99
N ARG A 219 7.55 16.88 -7.68
CA ARG A 219 8.65 17.64 -7.08
C ARG A 219 8.73 19.06 -7.61
N ARG A 220 9.09 20.01 -6.75
CA ARG A 220 9.51 21.36 -7.18
C ARG A 220 10.97 21.30 -7.66
N PRO A 221 11.28 21.69 -8.92
CA PRO A 221 12.64 21.60 -9.47
C PRO A 221 13.69 22.34 -8.63
N ARG A 222 13.31 23.46 -8.00
CA ARG A 222 14.23 24.32 -7.23
C ARG A 222 14.87 23.61 -6.02
N TYR A 223 14.26 22.56 -5.51
CA TYR A 223 14.77 21.80 -4.35
C TYR A 223 15.38 20.44 -4.73
N ALA A 224 15.26 20.03 -6.00
CA ALA A 224 15.66 18.70 -6.43
C ALA A 224 17.19 18.48 -6.45
N ALA A 225 17.99 19.56 -6.52
CA ALA A 225 19.44 19.47 -6.59
C ALA A 225 20.10 19.24 -5.22
N ASP A 226 19.61 19.92 -4.18
CA ASP A 226 20.30 19.97 -2.87
C ASP A 226 19.76 18.93 -1.87
N ASP A 227 18.47 18.63 -1.95
CA ASP A 227 17.81 17.66 -1.07
C ASP A 227 16.53 17.15 -1.74
N PRO A 228 16.59 15.99 -2.45
CA PRO A 228 15.45 15.51 -3.19
C PRO A 228 14.22 15.33 -2.29
N ALA A 229 14.37 14.99 -1.00
CA ALA A 229 13.25 14.81 -0.09
C ALA A 229 12.48 16.11 0.16
N LYS A 230 13.16 17.26 0.29
CA LYS A 230 12.53 18.58 0.50
C LYS A 230 11.71 19.08 -0.69
N GLY A 231 11.97 18.55 -1.88
CA GLY A 231 11.26 18.94 -3.10
C GLY A 231 9.89 18.28 -3.28
N VAL A 232 9.56 17.22 -2.54
CA VAL A 232 8.31 16.48 -2.70
C VAL A 232 7.13 17.32 -2.20
N VAL A 233 6.20 17.64 -3.10
CA VAL A 233 4.96 18.36 -2.74
C VAL A 233 3.74 17.46 -2.73
N TRP A 234 3.83 16.31 -3.39
CA TRP A 234 2.78 15.30 -3.44
C TRP A 234 3.35 13.96 -3.90
N ARG A 235 2.78 12.87 -3.38
CA ARG A 235 3.05 11.51 -3.84
C ARG A 235 1.74 10.73 -3.90
N ALA A 236 1.54 9.99 -4.99
CA ALA A 236 0.32 9.23 -5.25
C ALA A 236 0.04 8.16 -4.17
N SER A 237 1.09 7.58 -3.62
CA SER A 237 1.00 6.54 -2.59
C SER A 237 0.82 7.04 -1.17
N ASP A 238 0.90 8.35 -0.91
CA ASP A 238 0.70 8.88 0.44
C ASP A 238 -0.73 8.64 0.90
N GLY A 239 -0.88 7.97 2.05
CA GLY A 239 -2.17 7.59 2.61
C GLY A 239 -2.88 6.43 1.91
N GLN A 240 -2.26 5.81 0.90
CA GLN A 240 -2.80 4.63 0.23
C GLN A 240 -2.37 3.34 0.94
N PHE A 241 -3.26 2.35 0.97
CA PHE A 241 -2.97 1.01 1.48
C PHE A 241 -2.80 0.04 0.32
N TYR A 242 -1.69 -0.70 0.32
CA TYR A 242 -1.40 -1.72 -0.67
C TYR A 242 -1.31 -3.09 -0.01
N THR A 243 -1.89 -4.09 -0.66
CA THR A 243 -1.76 -5.49 -0.21
C THR A 243 -0.30 -5.87 -0.19
N GLN A 244 0.14 -6.60 0.83
CA GLN A 244 1.53 -7.00 0.99
C GLN A 244 1.73 -8.41 0.40
N THR A 245 1.16 -8.63 -0.77
CA THR A 245 1.16 -9.91 -1.49
C THR A 245 1.99 -9.74 -2.74
N LEU A 246 2.92 -10.67 -2.98
CA LEU A 246 3.67 -10.72 -4.22
C LEU A 246 2.70 -10.94 -5.38
N HIS A 247 2.77 -10.07 -6.38
CA HIS A 247 1.93 -10.13 -7.57
C HIS A 247 2.80 -10.27 -8.81
N ARG A 248 2.38 -11.10 -9.79
CA ARG A 248 3.07 -11.29 -11.06
C ARG A 248 2.15 -11.01 -12.22
N VAL A 249 2.69 -10.34 -13.25
CA VAL A 249 1.97 -10.00 -14.48
C VAL A 249 2.85 -10.33 -15.68
N THR A 250 2.33 -11.16 -16.59
CA THR A 250 2.95 -11.39 -17.90
C THR A 250 2.52 -10.29 -18.87
N LEU A 251 3.44 -9.44 -19.29
CA LEU A 251 3.18 -8.43 -20.32
C LEU A 251 3.64 -8.96 -21.68
N ALA A 252 2.68 -9.37 -22.52
CA ALA A 252 2.96 -9.88 -23.86
C ALA A 252 3.78 -8.89 -24.73
N ALA A 253 4.41 -9.39 -25.78
CA ALA A 253 5.10 -8.55 -26.77
C ALA A 253 4.11 -7.54 -27.39
N GLY A 254 4.47 -6.25 -27.43
CA GLY A 254 3.57 -5.16 -27.82
C GLY A 254 2.49 -4.81 -26.79
N GLY A 255 2.39 -5.56 -25.69
CA GLY A 255 1.43 -5.36 -24.62
C GLY A 255 1.67 -4.04 -23.86
N LYS A 256 0.59 -3.48 -23.32
CA LYS A 256 0.59 -2.19 -22.64
C LYS A 256 -0.16 -2.25 -21.31
N LEU A 257 0.45 -1.70 -20.26
CA LEU A 257 -0.20 -1.39 -18.98
C LEU A 257 -0.47 0.11 -18.91
N VAL A 258 -1.61 0.49 -18.36
CA VAL A 258 -2.06 1.88 -18.23
C VAL A 258 -2.53 2.12 -16.82
N TYR A 259 -1.88 3.06 -16.16
CA TYR A 259 -2.18 3.49 -14.81
C TYR A 259 -2.69 4.92 -14.83
N ARG A 260 -3.74 5.20 -14.05
CA ARG A 260 -4.29 6.54 -13.89
C ARG A 260 -4.21 6.96 -12.44
N VAL A 261 -3.81 8.21 -12.22
CA VAL A 261 -3.78 8.79 -10.88
C VAL A 261 -4.30 10.22 -10.93
N ALA A 262 -5.27 10.52 -10.06
CA ALA A 262 -5.73 11.89 -9.85
C ALA A 262 -4.66 12.66 -9.06
N VAL A 263 -4.20 13.76 -9.64
CA VAL A 263 -3.30 14.71 -9.00
C VAL A 263 -4.16 15.73 -8.24
N PRO A 264 -3.91 15.93 -6.93
CA PRO A 264 -4.62 16.97 -6.20
C PRO A 264 -4.25 18.35 -6.76
N GLN A 265 -5.01 19.37 -6.37
CA GLN A 265 -4.64 20.73 -6.70
C GLN A 265 -3.29 21.06 -6.05
N LEU A 266 -2.27 21.29 -6.88
CA LEU A 266 -0.98 21.79 -6.42
C LEU A 266 -1.01 23.32 -6.45
N SER A 267 -0.26 23.96 -5.54
CA SER A 267 -0.02 25.40 -5.58
C SER A 267 0.56 25.85 -6.93
N SER A 268 0.51 27.14 -7.27
CA SER A 268 1.15 27.66 -8.48
C SER A 268 2.66 27.37 -8.48
N GLY A 269 3.22 27.06 -9.65
CA GLY A 269 4.65 26.84 -9.81
C GLY A 269 5.03 25.77 -10.82
N ALA A 270 6.34 25.61 -11.03
CA ALA A 270 6.88 24.53 -11.84
C ALA A 270 7.02 23.25 -11.02
N TYR A 271 6.59 22.14 -11.60
CA TYR A 271 6.68 20.81 -11.03
C TYR A 271 7.31 19.85 -12.04
N ARG A 272 8.00 18.84 -11.51
CA ARG A 272 8.39 17.64 -12.24
C ARG A 272 7.66 16.46 -11.58
N PHE A 273 6.81 15.80 -12.35
CA PHE A 273 6.26 14.51 -11.96
C PHE A 273 7.23 13.41 -12.36
N GLU A 274 7.46 12.48 -11.46
CA GLU A 274 8.33 11.32 -11.62
C GLU A 274 7.50 10.07 -11.36
N ALA A 275 7.35 9.22 -12.37
CA ALA A 275 6.72 7.92 -12.23
C ALA A 275 7.76 6.85 -11.90
N TYR A 276 7.42 5.97 -10.96
CA TYR A 276 8.23 4.84 -10.54
C TYR A 276 7.46 3.57 -10.82
N PHE A 277 8.07 2.61 -11.51
CA PHE A 277 7.45 1.33 -11.81
C PHE A 277 7.91 0.29 -10.81
N LYS A 278 7.00 -0.27 -10.00
CA LYS A 278 7.39 -1.07 -8.82
C LYS A 278 7.83 -2.49 -9.15
N ALA A 279 7.68 -2.92 -10.41
CA ALA A 279 8.35 -4.13 -10.91
C ALA A 279 9.84 -3.91 -11.21
N ASP A 280 10.34 -2.66 -11.23
CA ASP A 280 11.77 -2.36 -11.28
C ASP A 280 12.36 -2.29 -9.86
N PRO A 281 13.14 -3.29 -9.43
CA PRO A 281 13.72 -3.31 -8.09
C PRO A 281 14.80 -2.24 -7.89
N SER A 282 15.30 -1.60 -8.96
CA SER A 282 16.30 -0.53 -8.85
C SER A 282 15.72 0.76 -8.27
N GLY A 283 14.38 0.91 -8.28
CA GLY A 283 13.70 2.10 -7.78
C GLY A 283 13.98 3.36 -8.60
N LYS A 284 14.51 3.22 -9.82
CA LYS A 284 14.79 4.36 -10.71
C LYS A 284 13.49 4.99 -11.21
N VAL A 285 13.60 6.28 -11.57
CA VAL A 285 12.51 7.00 -12.22
C VAL A 285 12.29 6.42 -13.61
N ALA A 286 11.10 5.89 -13.86
CA ALA A 286 10.72 5.26 -15.12
C ALA A 286 10.34 6.29 -16.18
N ALA A 287 9.60 7.34 -15.80
CA ALA A 287 9.23 8.44 -16.69
C ALA A 287 9.11 9.76 -15.93
N THR A 288 9.33 10.88 -16.63
CA THR A 288 9.17 12.22 -16.06
C THR A 288 8.25 13.08 -16.91
N LEU A 289 7.48 13.95 -16.27
CA LEU A 289 6.69 14.99 -16.92
C LEU A 289 6.95 16.33 -16.23
N ALA A 290 7.54 17.28 -16.94
CA ALA A 290 7.66 18.65 -16.45
C ALA A 290 6.36 19.41 -16.75
N VAL A 291 5.77 20.00 -15.72
CA VAL A 291 4.54 20.79 -15.84
C VAL A 291 4.79 22.11 -15.15
N ALA A 292 4.63 23.20 -15.88
CA ALA A 292 4.36 24.48 -15.24
C ALA A 292 2.88 24.47 -14.86
N ASN A 293 2.56 24.31 -13.58
CA ASN A 293 1.21 24.62 -13.12
C ASN A 293 1.10 26.14 -13.10
N THR A 294 0.77 26.68 -14.27
CA THR A 294 0.45 28.08 -14.46
C THR A 294 -0.99 28.28 -14.01
N ASP A 295 -1.26 28.08 -12.72
CA ASP A 295 -2.29 28.93 -12.14
C ASP A 295 -1.79 30.34 -12.42
N PRO A 296 -2.47 31.10 -13.29
CA PRO A 296 -1.94 32.37 -13.75
C PRO A 296 -1.86 33.39 -12.60
N LEU A 297 -2.46 33.04 -11.44
CA LEU A 297 -2.54 33.84 -10.25
C LEU A 297 -1.52 33.40 -9.22
N THR A 298 -0.75 34.37 -8.73
CA THR A 298 0.02 34.26 -7.51
C THR A 298 -0.81 34.82 -6.37
N TYR A 299 -0.90 34.07 -5.27
CA TYR A 299 -1.70 34.46 -4.13
C TYR A 299 -0.78 34.88 -2.99
N GLY A 300 -1.21 35.87 -2.21
CA GLY A 300 -0.53 36.21 -0.99
C GLY A 300 -1.49 36.68 0.10
N LEU A 301 -1.05 36.49 1.33
CA LEU A 301 -1.85 36.75 2.53
C LEU A 301 -0.99 37.45 3.56
N SER A 302 -1.47 38.57 4.08
CA SER A 302 -0.78 39.32 5.12
C SER A 302 -1.75 39.96 6.10
N ILE A 303 -1.29 40.20 7.33
CA ILE A 303 -2.05 40.91 8.35
C ILE A 303 -1.30 42.20 8.67
N ARG A 304 -1.96 43.35 8.54
CA ARG A 304 -1.38 44.67 8.86
C ARG A 304 -2.46 45.57 9.44
N ASN A 305 -2.14 46.27 10.53
CA ASN A 305 -3.01 47.27 11.17
C ASN A 305 -4.44 46.76 11.44
N GLY A 306 -4.57 45.53 11.97
CA GLY A 306 -5.86 44.91 12.28
C GLY A 306 -6.69 44.50 11.06
N LYS A 307 -6.09 44.44 9.86
CA LYS A 307 -6.74 43.99 8.62
C LYS A 307 -5.99 42.81 8.03
N VAL A 308 -6.74 41.86 7.45
CA VAL A 308 -6.20 40.83 6.56
C VAL A 308 -6.26 41.38 5.14
N LEU A 309 -5.12 41.36 4.46
CA LEU A 309 -5.00 41.60 3.03
C LEU A 309 -4.73 40.26 2.34
N PHE A 310 -5.70 39.81 1.55
CA PHE A 310 -5.56 38.68 0.63
C PHE A 310 -5.48 39.24 -0.79
N TRP A 311 -4.45 38.90 -1.55
CA TRP A 311 -4.23 39.44 -2.89
C TRP A 311 -3.94 38.36 -3.92
N LEU A 312 -4.36 38.62 -5.16
CA LEU A 312 -4.19 37.78 -6.32
C LEU A 312 -3.45 38.59 -7.40
N TYR A 313 -2.26 38.17 -7.79
CA TYR A 313 -1.46 38.80 -8.84
C TYR A 313 -1.47 37.96 -10.10
N ASN A 314 -1.91 38.53 -11.22
CA ASN A 314 -1.88 37.83 -12.50
C ASN A 314 -0.51 37.98 -13.19
N GLY A 315 0.33 36.95 -13.08
CA GLY A 315 1.66 36.92 -13.69
C GLY A 315 1.71 36.29 -15.10
N SER A 316 0.57 35.92 -15.68
CA SER A 316 0.53 35.04 -16.87
C SER A 316 0.80 35.72 -18.22
N GLY A 317 0.90 37.05 -18.25
CA GLY A 317 1.01 37.81 -19.51
C GLY A 317 -0.29 37.88 -20.33
N LYS A 318 -1.40 37.30 -19.84
CA LYS A 318 -2.74 37.39 -20.45
C LYS A 318 -3.79 37.73 -19.38
N THR A 319 -4.93 38.29 -19.78
CA THR A 319 -6.06 38.52 -18.86
C THR A 319 -6.61 37.18 -18.35
N VAL A 320 -6.81 37.08 -17.03
CA VAL A 320 -7.43 35.92 -16.37
C VAL A 320 -8.85 36.28 -16.02
N ASN A 321 -9.79 35.48 -16.51
CA ASN A 321 -11.22 35.66 -16.28
C ASN A 321 -11.66 34.76 -15.12
N LEU A 322 -11.83 35.34 -13.94
CA LEU A 322 -12.34 34.66 -12.76
C LEU A 322 -13.82 34.37 -12.92
N ARG A 323 -14.26 33.15 -12.64
CA ARG A 323 -15.66 32.76 -12.72
C ARG A 323 -16.14 32.29 -11.36
N PHE A 324 -17.06 33.04 -10.77
CA PHE A 324 -17.65 32.69 -9.49
C PHE A 324 -18.89 31.82 -9.69
N THR A 325 -19.01 30.74 -8.93
CA THR A 325 -20.18 29.84 -8.96
C THR A 325 -21.20 30.12 -7.86
N GLY A 326 -20.97 31.16 -7.05
CA GLY A 326 -21.81 31.58 -5.94
C GLY A 326 -21.49 33.02 -5.52
N ASP A 327 -22.13 33.47 -4.44
CA ASP A 327 -21.97 34.81 -3.84
C ASP A 327 -20.66 34.97 -3.06
N GLU A 328 -20.04 33.86 -2.66
CA GLU A 328 -18.77 33.82 -1.93
C GLU A 328 -17.57 33.95 -2.91
N ALA A 329 -16.87 35.08 -2.89
CA ALA A 329 -15.69 35.31 -3.73
C ALA A 329 -14.43 34.71 -3.11
N TYR A 330 -14.29 34.86 -1.79
CA TYR A 330 -13.17 34.32 -1.02
C TYR A 330 -13.58 33.96 0.41
N ARG A 331 -12.83 33.04 1.00
CA ARG A 331 -12.96 32.62 2.39
C ARG A 331 -11.63 32.81 3.10
N LEU A 332 -11.66 33.30 4.32
CA LEU A 332 -10.53 33.31 5.23
C LEU A 332 -10.87 32.40 6.42
N ALA A 333 -9.95 31.53 6.82
CA ALA A 333 -10.12 30.68 7.98
C ALA A 333 -8.89 30.76 8.88
N LEU A 334 -9.09 30.99 10.17
CA LEU A 334 -8.04 30.84 11.17
C LEU A 334 -8.12 29.41 11.72
N VAL A 335 -7.01 28.68 11.63
CA VAL A 335 -6.93 27.25 11.94
C VAL A 335 -5.97 27.01 13.09
N ASP A 336 -6.36 26.19 14.06
CA ASP A 336 -5.50 25.81 15.18
C ASP A 336 -4.49 24.70 14.81
N SER A 337 -3.60 24.35 15.73
CA SER A 337 -2.60 23.29 15.55
C SER A 337 -3.18 21.88 15.32
N LYS A 338 -4.48 21.68 15.58
CA LYS A 338 -5.21 20.43 15.33
C LYS A 338 -5.95 20.46 13.99
N GLY A 339 -5.81 21.54 13.21
CA GLY A 339 -6.50 21.70 11.93
C GLY A 339 -7.95 22.16 12.05
N ARG A 340 -8.41 22.60 13.24
CA ARG A 340 -9.79 23.05 13.46
C ARG A 340 -9.92 24.54 13.11
N GLU A 341 -10.97 24.90 12.39
CA GLU A 341 -11.29 26.30 12.10
C GLU A 341 -11.89 26.96 13.35
N VAL A 342 -11.21 27.97 13.88
CA VAL A 342 -11.63 28.73 15.07
C VAL A 342 -12.24 30.09 14.72
N TRP A 343 -12.08 30.52 13.46
CA TRP A 343 -12.72 31.70 12.91
C TRP A 343 -12.83 31.57 11.40
N VAL A 344 -13.94 32.03 10.85
CA VAL A 344 -14.19 32.04 9.41
C VAL A 344 -14.75 33.40 9.01
N TYR A 345 -14.21 33.96 7.94
CA TYR A 345 -14.77 35.13 7.26
C TYR A 345 -15.05 34.78 5.81
N LYS A 346 -16.25 35.12 5.37
CA LYS A 346 -16.70 34.94 3.98
C LYS A 346 -16.85 36.30 3.34
N GLY A 347 -16.00 36.58 2.37
CA GLY A 347 -16.14 37.77 1.55
C GLY A 347 -17.14 37.50 0.46
N THR A 348 -18.35 38.02 0.62
CA THR A 348 -19.34 38.00 -0.46
C THR A 348 -19.13 39.20 -1.37
N ARG A 349 -19.44 39.01 -2.65
CA ARG A 349 -19.76 40.13 -3.52
C ARG A 349 -21.13 39.82 -4.09
N PHE A 350 -22.09 40.70 -3.80
CA PHE A 350 -23.41 40.63 -4.39
C PHE A 350 -23.28 40.96 -5.87
N TYR A 351 -23.18 39.89 -6.64
CA TYR A 351 -23.36 39.88 -8.07
C TYR A 351 -24.75 39.30 -8.27
N GLY A 352 -25.63 39.96 -9.02
CA GLY A 352 -26.99 39.44 -9.26
C GLY A 352 -26.98 38.07 -9.95
N ASP A 353 -28.13 37.60 -10.43
CA ASP A 353 -28.31 36.27 -11.05
C ASP A 353 -27.44 36.00 -12.31
N GLU A 354 -26.61 36.96 -12.75
CA GLU A 354 -25.69 36.80 -13.86
C GLU A 354 -24.32 36.28 -13.38
N ARG A 355 -23.89 35.15 -13.96
CA ARG A 355 -22.54 34.57 -13.78
C ARG A 355 -21.47 35.59 -14.17
N LEU A 356 -20.95 36.32 -13.19
CA LEU A 356 -19.98 37.37 -13.43
C LEU A 356 -18.58 36.79 -13.65
N VAL A 357 -17.99 37.25 -14.75
CA VAL A 357 -16.59 37.05 -15.08
C VAL A 357 -15.83 38.29 -14.61
N GLU A 358 -14.94 38.14 -13.63
CA GLU A 358 -14.08 39.25 -13.19
C GLU A 358 -12.70 39.13 -13.85
N PRO A 359 -12.36 40.02 -14.81
CA PRO A 359 -11.06 39.99 -15.45
C PRO A 359 -9.99 40.56 -14.53
N ILE A 360 -8.89 39.83 -14.33
CA ILE A 360 -7.64 40.37 -13.82
C ILE A 360 -6.70 40.53 -15.01
N PRO A 361 -6.41 41.75 -15.50
CA PRO A 361 -5.46 41.95 -16.58
C PRO A 361 -4.05 41.44 -16.22
N ALA A 362 -3.24 41.17 -17.24
CA ALA A 362 -1.85 40.77 -17.02
C ALA A 362 -1.09 41.84 -16.21
N GLY A 363 -0.31 41.41 -15.22
CA GLY A 363 0.46 42.30 -14.34
C GLY A 363 -0.37 43.02 -13.28
N MET A 364 -1.68 42.82 -13.21
CA MET A 364 -2.54 43.46 -12.21
C MET A 364 -2.67 42.61 -10.95
N THR A 365 -2.92 43.30 -9.83
CA THR A 365 -3.23 42.69 -8.53
C THR A 365 -4.67 43.02 -8.14
N MET A 366 -5.44 42.00 -7.77
CA MET A 366 -6.75 42.16 -7.15
C MET A 366 -6.62 41.94 -5.64
N ASN A 367 -7.16 42.87 -4.86
CA ASN A 367 -7.03 42.89 -3.40
C ASN A 367 -8.38 42.65 -2.71
N TYR A 368 -8.35 41.83 -1.67
CA TYR A 368 -9.44 41.59 -0.75
C TYR A 368 -9.00 41.97 0.65
N VAL A 369 -9.82 42.79 1.33
CA VAL A 369 -9.52 43.29 2.65
C VAL A 369 -10.63 42.91 3.60
N ALA A 370 -10.27 42.27 4.71
CA ALA A 370 -11.18 41.92 5.80
C ALA A 370 -10.63 42.45 7.12
N ALA A 371 -11.49 42.62 8.12
CA ALA A 371 -11.04 42.82 9.49
C ALA A 371 -10.30 41.56 9.96
N ALA A 372 -9.14 41.74 10.62
CA ALA A 372 -8.44 40.63 11.23
C ALA A 372 -9.25 40.06 12.41
N PRO A 373 -9.17 38.73 12.64
CA PRO A 373 -9.82 38.14 13.80
C PRO A 373 -9.31 38.80 15.08
N ASN A 374 -10.23 39.30 15.91
CA ASN A 374 -9.88 39.79 17.23
C ASN A 374 -9.69 38.59 18.17
N THR A 375 -8.44 38.18 18.35
CA THR A 375 -8.06 36.97 19.09
C THR A 375 -8.53 36.98 20.55
N GLN A 376 -8.56 38.16 21.19
CA GLN A 376 -9.09 38.34 22.55
C GLN A 376 -10.60 38.10 22.60
N ARG A 377 -11.36 38.69 21.68
CA ARG A 377 -12.82 38.48 21.59
C ARG A 377 -13.19 37.03 21.25
N LEU A 378 -12.32 36.33 20.52
CA LEU A 378 -12.47 34.92 20.19
C LEU A 378 -12.08 33.98 21.35
N GLY A 379 -11.51 34.51 22.45
CA GLY A 379 -11.06 33.70 23.57
C GLY A 379 -9.98 32.68 23.19
N LEU A 380 -9.15 33.01 22.19
CA LEU A 380 -8.11 32.11 21.73
C LEU A 380 -6.99 32.02 22.77
N ALA A 381 -6.58 30.80 23.10
CA ALA A 381 -5.43 30.58 23.96
C ALA A 381 -4.13 31.08 23.28
N PRO A 382 -3.11 31.48 24.04
CA PRO A 382 -1.79 31.75 23.48
C PRO A 382 -1.29 30.56 22.67
N GLY A 383 -0.76 30.82 21.48
CA GLY A 383 -0.30 29.78 20.58
C GLY A 383 -0.16 30.22 19.13
N THR A 384 0.27 29.27 18.29
CA THR A 384 0.43 29.47 16.85
C THR A 384 -0.82 29.02 16.11
N TYR A 385 -1.36 29.90 15.29
CA TYR A 385 -2.49 29.65 14.41
C TYR A 385 -2.08 29.89 12.95
N THR A 386 -2.74 29.19 12.03
CA THR A 386 -2.53 29.38 10.59
C THR A 386 -3.73 30.06 9.99
N LEU A 387 -3.55 31.27 9.45
CA LEU A 387 -4.57 31.92 8.64
C LEU A 387 -4.47 31.39 7.21
N LYS A 388 -5.58 30.87 6.69
CA LYS A 388 -5.70 30.31 5.34
C LYS A 388 -6.67 31.15 4.53
N ALA A 389 -6.34 31.41 3.28
CA ALA A 389 -7.20 32.09 2.31
C ALA A 389 -7.56 31.15 1.18
N TYR A 390 -8.85 31.08 0.86
CA TYR A 390 -9.43 30.27 -0.20
C TYR A 390 -10.08 31.23 -1.20
N PHE A 391 -9.82 31.02 -2.48
CA PHE A 391 -10.41 31.80 -3.55
C PHE A 391 -11.35 30.90 -4.35
N LEU A 392 -12.62 31.27 -4.43
CA LEU A 392 -13.66 30.38 -4.98
C LEU A 392 -13.95 30.65 -6.46
N GLY A 393 -13.43 31.76 -7.02
CA GLY A 393 -13.62 32.15 -8.42
C GLY A 393 -12.81 31.37 -9.46
N THR A 394 -12.04 30.36 -9.05
CA THR A 394 -11.28 29.48 -9.95
C THR A 394 -11.88 28.07 -10.04
N GLY A 395 -12.99 27.80 -9.36
CA GLY A 395 -13.58 26.44 -9.27
C GLY A 395 -12.68 25.45 -8.51
N THR A 396 -11.74 25.97 -7.72
CA THR A 396 -10.72 25.22 -6.98
C THR A 396 -11.18 24.93 -5.57
N LEU A 397 -10.91 23.70 -5.11
CA LEU A 397 -11.12 23.26 -3.73
C LEU A 397 -9.76 23.25 -3.01
N GLY A 398 -9.51 24.22 -2.12
CA GLY A 398 -8.29 24.29 -1.29
C GLY A 398 -7.82 25.72 -0.96
N PRO A 399 -6.97 25.90 0.06
CA PRO A 399 -6.40 27.22 0.37
C PRO A 399 -5.36 27.59 -0.69
N HIS A 400 -5.45 28.83 -1.18
CA HIS A 400 -4.57 29.39 -2.19
C HIS A 400 -3.37 30.13 -1.58
N ALA A 401 -3.53 30.66 -0.36
CA ALA A 401 -2.45 31.29 0.41
C ALA A 401 -2.61 31.00 1.90
N GLU A 402 -1.49 30.92 2.61
CA GLU A 402 -1.45 30.73 4.06
C GLU A 402 -0.42 31.68 4.69
N CYS A 403 -0.68 32.15 5.91
CA CYS A 403 0.32 32.83 6.74
C CYS A 403 0.13 32.46 8.21
N THR A 404 1.21 32.56 8.99
CA THR A 404 1.21 32.23 10.41
C THR A 404 0.84 33.44 11.26
N LEU A 405 -0.07 33.25 12.21
CA LEU A 405 -0.42 34.21 13.25
C LEU A 405 0.01 33.66 14.61
N VAL A 406 0.87 34.38 15.32
CA VAL A 406 1.23 34.07 16.70
C VAL A 406 0.35 34.89 17.63
N VAL A 407 -0.42 34.22 18.48
CA VAL A 407 -1.22 34.83 19.53
C VAL A 407 -0.42 34.74 20.83
N ASN A 408 -0.02 35.89 21.37
CA ASN A 408 0.72 35.99 22.62
C ASN A 408 -0.21 36.11 23.82
#